data_AF-A0A183FTF3-F1
#
_entry.id   AF-A0A183FTF3-F1
#
_cell.length_a   1.000
_cell.length_b   1.000
_cell.length_c   1.000
_cell.angle_alpha   90.00
_cell.angle_beta   90.00
_cell.angle_gamma   90.00
#
_symmetry.space_group_name_H-M   'P 1'
#
loop_
_entity.id
_entity.type
_entity.pdbx_description
1 polymer ?
#
loop_
_entity_poly.entity_id
_entity_poly.type
_entity_poly.pdbx_seq_one_letter_code
_entity_poly.pdbx_strand_id
1 'polypeptide(L)'
;MRKNSLYSPISVKKQVQGTPSEIENANCHLLQYSRWDWDEGWLRLGCEIVVVVLVIVQILMDVRDIRRIGRAKWFTVMKAFPAKLLYKVTFLLILCEVPIRFACRLHEAFLVADNVIAAIAVLLTTIHYLYYCRAIPFIGPFVLMIYTIISTDLTRFFLIYSIFLVGFSQYSCTSDNKEMVAEAGIPRGLA
;
A
#
# COMPACT_ATOMS: atom_id res chain seq x y z
N MET A 1 -6.39 10.04 -40.68
CA MET A 1 -7.29 11.17 -40.30
C MET A 1 -8.39 10.57 -39.43
N ARG A 2 -8.56 10.86 -38.14
CA ARG A 2 -8.94 12.14 -37.53
C ARG A 2 -8.60 12.10 -36.02
N LYS A 3 -8.09 13.21 -35.50
CA LYS A 3 -7.63 13.43 -34.11
C LYS A 3 -8.79 13.64 -33.12
N ASN A 4 -8.51 13.35 -31.84
CA ASN A 4 -8.89 14.04 -30.59
C ASN A 4 -10.29 14.65 -30.42
N SER A 5 -11.01 14.19 -29.39
CA SER A 5 -11.61 14.97 -28.27
C SER A 5 -12.55 13.99 -27.54
N LEU A 6 -12.62 13.85 -26.21
CA LEU A 6 -12.58 14.88 -25.19
C LEU A 6 -12.36 14.18 -23.84
N TYR A 7 -11.30 14.56 -23.14
CA TYR A 7 -11.18 14.37 -21.70
C TYR A 7 -12.30 15.21 -21.06
N SER A 8 -13.28 14.58 -20.41
CA SER A 8 -14.01 15.25 -19.34
C SER A 8 -14.27 14.25 -18.20
N PRO A 9 -13.81 14.56 -16.98
CA PRO A 9 -14.29 13.91 -15.77
C PRO A 9 -15.76 14.35 -15.58
N ILE A 10 -16.49 13.74 -14.64
CA ILE A 10 -17.91 14.02 -14.35
C ILE A 10 -18.89 13.23 -15.24
N SER A 11 -18.86 11.89 -15.17
CA SER A 11 -20.05 11.05 -15.40
C SER A 11 -19.87 9.62 -14.84
N VAL A 12 -19.24 9.47 -13.66
CA VAL A 12 -19.27 8.20 -12.90
C VAL A 12 -20.51 8.19 -12.00
N LYS A 13 -21.70 8.37 -12.56
CA LYS A 13 -23.00 8.11 -11.90
C LYS A 13 -24.10 7.86 -12.92
N LYS A 14 -23.85 7.01 -13.91
CA LYS A 14 -24.91 6.55 -14.81
C LYS A 14 -24.91 5.02 -14.86
N GLN A 15 -25.78 4.46 -13.99
CA GLN A 15 -26.46 3.18 -14.17
C GLN A 15 -25.53 2.00 -14.47
N VAL A 16 -24.94 1.43 -13.41
CA VAL A 16 -24.38 0.07 -13.43
C VAL A 16 -25.55 -0.91 -13.50
N GLN A 17 -26.11 -1.06 -14.70
CA GLN A 17 -26.82 -2.25 -15.14
C GLN A 17 -26.02 -2.86 -16.29
N GLY A 18 -24.70 -2.95 -16.11
CA GLY A 18 -23.80 -3.67 -17.01
C GLY A 18 -23.83 -5.15 -16.67
N THR A 19 -23.61 -5.99 -17.67
CA THR A 19 -23.46 -7.45 -17.46
C THR A 19 -22.38 -7.73 -16.40
N PRO A 20 -22.45 -8.84 -15.63
CA PRO A 20 -21.46 -9.15 -14.58
C PRO A 20 -20.01 -9.09 -15.06
N SER A 21 -19.79 -9.40 -16.35
CA SER A 21 -18.52 -9.28 -17.05
C SER A 21 -17.99 -7.85 -17.18
N GLU A 22 -18.84 -6.83 -17.36
CA GLU A 22 -18.38 -5.44 -17.51
C GLU A 22 -17.92 -4.82 -16.19
N ILE A 23 -18.59 -5.17 -15.08
CA ILE A 23 -18.21 -4.74 -13.72
C ILE A 23 -16.89 -5.40 -13.32
N GLU A 24 -16.74 -6.69 -13.60
CA GLU A 24 -15.49 -7.42 -13.37
C GLU A 24 -14.34 -6.85 -14.21
N ASN A 25 -14.60 -6.48 -15.46
CA ASN A 25 -13.60 -5.85 -16.33
C ASN A 25 -13.21 -4.43 -15.88
N ALA A 26 -14.14 -3.65 -15.31
CA ALA A 26 -13.84 -2.34 -14.75
C ALA A 26 -12.97 -2.44 -13.49
N ASN A 27 -13.27 -3.40 -12.62
CA ASN A 27 -12.49 -3.66 -11.41
C ASN A 27 -11.10 -4.21 -11.74
N CYS A 28 -10.99 -5.08 -12.77
CA CYS A 28 -9.76 -5.80 -13.12
C CYS A 28 -9.05 -5.29 -14.37
N HIS A 29 -9.23 -4.00 -14.67
CA HIS A 29 -8.59 -3.35 -15.81
C HIS A 29 -7.06 -3.46 -15.79
N LEU A 30 -6.42 -3.50 -14.60
CA LEU A 30 -4.97 -3.66 -14.46
C LEU A 30 -4.43 -5.04 -14.87
N LEU A 31 -5.29 -6.07 -14.93
CA LEU A 31 -4.92 -7.44 -15.31
C LEU A 31 -5.08 -7.70 -16.82
N GLN A 32 -5.69 -6.77 -17.57
CA GLN A 32 -5.96 -6.93 -19.00
C GLN A 32 -4.73 -6.55 -19.85
N TYR A 33 -3.66 -7.33 -19.77
CA TYR A 33 -2.44 -7.12 -20.58
C TYR A 33 -2.68 -7.28 -22.08
N SER A 34 -3.64 -8.14 -22.48
CA SER A 34 -3.92 -8.49 -23.88
C SER A 34 -4.69 -7.41 -24.68
N ARG A 35 -5.18 -6.35 -24.02
CA ARG A 35 -6.00 -5.31 -24.65
C ARG A 35 -5.18 -4.13 -25.19
N TRP A 36 -3.95 -3.97 -24.71
CA TRP A 36 -3.03 -2.90 -25.10
C TRP A 36 -2.10 -3.36 -26.22
N ASP A 37 -1.54 -2.41 -26.97
CA ASP A 37 -0.54 -2.70 -28.00
C ASP A 37 0.60 -3.55 -27.43
N TRP A 38 1.13 -4.44 -28.27
CA TRP A 38 2.04 -5.53 -27.89
C TRP A 38 3.29 -5.05 -27.13
N ASP A 39 3.75 -3.82 -27.35
CA ASP A 39 4.98 -3.30 -26.75
C ASP A 39 4.78 -2.91 -25.26
N GLU A 40 3.66 -2.26 -24.94
CA GLU A 40 3.41 -1.72 -23.59
C GLU A 40 2.95 -2.80 -22.60
N GLY A 41 2.13 -3.75 -23.09
CA GLY A 41 1.59 -4.83 -22.26
C GLY A 41 2.66 -5.81 -21.79
N TRP A 42 3.55 -6.23 -22.70
CA TRP A 42 4.61 -7.20 -22.41
C TRP A 42 5.74 -6.61 -21.56
N LEU A 43 6.12 -5.34 -21.80
CA LEU A 43 7.11 -4.66 -20.97
C LEU A 43 6.66 -4.59 -19.51
N ARG A 44 5.40 -4.22 -19.27
CA ARG A 44 4.83 -4.17 -17.92
C ARG A 44 4.83 -5.53 -17.24
N LEU A 45 4.40 -6.58 -17.95
CA LEU A 45 4.41 -7.95 -17.42
C LEU A 45 5.84 -8.41 -17.08
N GLY A 46 6.80 -8.12 -17.96
CA GLY A 46 8.21 -8.42 -17.72
C GLY A 46 8.74 -7.72 -16.46
N CYS A 47 8.48 -6.42 -16.32
CA CYS A 47 8.86 -5.65 -15.13
C CYS A 47 8.23 -6.21 -13.85
N GLU A 48 6.95 -6.59 -13.89
CA GLU A 48 6.25 -7.16 -12.74
C GLU A 48 6.89 -8.49 -12.29
N ILE A 49 7.18 -9.39 -13.23
CA ILE A 49 7.88 -10.66 -12.94
C ILE A 49 9.27 -10.39 -12.35
N VAL A 50 10.04 -9.46 -12.95
CA VAL A 50 11.38 -9.11 -12.47
C VAL A 50 11.32 -8.59 -11.03
N VAL A 51 10.39 -7.68 -10.72
CA VAL A 51 10.22 -7.13 -9.36
C VAL A 51 9.89 -8.24 -8.37
N VAL A 52 8.98 -9.15 -8.71
CA VAL A 52 8.61 -10.28 -7.83
C VAL A 52 9.82 -11.19 -7.56
N VAL A 53 10.59 -11.54 -8.59
CA VAL A 53 11.80 -12.35 -8.44
C VAL A 53 12.83 -11.65 -7.55
N LEU A 54 13.07 -10.35 -7.75
CA LEU A 54 13.99 -9.57 -6.93
C LEU A 54 13.56 -9.53 -5.46
N VAL A 55 12.27 -9.33 -5.19
CA VAL A 55 11.71 -9.34 -3.83
C VAL A 55 11.90 -10.70 -3.16
N ILE A 56 11.63 -11.80 -3.86
CA ILE A 56 11.81 -13.16 -3.33
C ILE A 56 13.28 -13.38 -2.96
N VAL A 57 14.22 -13.02 -3.85
CA VAL A 57 15.66 -13.17 -3.58
C VAL A 57 16.09 -12.34 -2.37
N GLN A 58 15.63 -11.10 -2.25
CA GLN A 58 15.93 -10.22 -1.11
C GLN A 58 15.41 -10.81 0.22
N ILE A 59 14.17 -11.33 0.24
CA ILE A 59 13.60 -11.97 1.42
C ILE A 59 14.43 -13.21 1.82
N LEU A 60 14.86 -14.03 0.85
CA LEU A 60 15.69 -15.20 1.13
C LEU A 60 17.06 -14.82 1.73
N MET A 61 17.68 -13.75 1.23
CA MET A 61 18.92 -13.23 1.80
C MET A 61 18.71 -12.74 3.23
N ASP A 62 17.62 -12.00 3.48
CA ASP A 62 17.25 -11.51 4.80
C ASP A 62 16.99 -12.64 5.79
N VAL A 63 16.26 -13.68 5.39
CA VAL A 63 16.00 -14.86 6.25
C VAL A 63 17.30 -15.61 6.55
N ARG A 64 18.25 -15.68 5.61
CA ARG A 64 19.58 -16.27 5.87
C ARG A 64 20.40 -15.43 6.84
N ASP A 65 20.27 -14.10 6.79
CA ASP A 65 20.97 -13.20 7.71
C ASP A 65 20.40 -13.27 9.13
N ILE A 66 19.06 -13.27 9.27
CA ILE A 66 18.36 -13.44 10.55
C ILE A 66 18.75 -14.76 11.23
N ARG A 67 18.87 -15.85 10.46
CA ARG A 67 19.29 -17.15 11.00
C ARG A 67 20.73 -17.15 11.52
N ARG A 68 21.63 -16.35 10.91
CA ARG A 68 23.04 -16.26 11.33
C ARG A 68 23.22 -15.38 12.56
N ILE A 69 22.52 -14.25 12.65
CA ILE A 69 22.64 -13.28 13.75
C ILE A 69 21.82 -13.70 14.99
N GLY A 70 20.70 -14.40 14.78
CA GLY A 70 19.74 -14.76 15.81
C GLY A 70 18.58 -13.75 15.92
N ARG A 71 17.35 -14.26 16.02
CA ARG A 71 16.10 -13.49 15.94
C ARG A 71 15.99 -12.37 16.99
N ALA A 72 16.43 -12.63 18.21
CA ALA A 72 16.34 -11.67 19.32
C ALA A 72 17.23 -10.45 19.09
N LYS A 73 18.49 -10.66 18.69
CA LYS A 73 19.41 -9.55 18.40
C LYS A 73 19.01 -8.78 17.16
N TRP A 74 18.49 -9.48 16.15
CA TRP A 74 17.96 -8.84 14.94
C TRP A 74 16.81 -7.87 15.25
N PHE A 75 15.83 -8.29 16.07
CA PHE A 75 14.72 -7.40 16.46
C PHE A 75 15.19 -6.18 17.26
N THR A 76 16.15 -6.34 18.15
CA THR A 76 16.72 -5.20 18.91
C THR A 76 17.43 -4.20 17.98
N VAL A 77 18.23 -4.69 17.03
CA VAL A 77 18.90 -3.82 16.03
C VAL A 77 17.88 -3.13 15.12
N MET A 78 16.83 -3.83 14.72
CA MET A 78 15.77 -3.28 13.88
C MET A 78 14.95 -2.20 14.60
N LYS A 79 14.71 -2.36 15.91
CA LYS A 79 14.08 -1.31 16.73
C LYS A 79 14.96 -0.07 16.88
N ALA A 80 16.28 -0.24 16.95
CA ALA A 80 17.22 0.87 17.03
C ALA A 80 17.30 1.68 15.70
N PHE A 81 16.99 1.05 14.56
CA PHE A 81 17.03 1.68 13.24
C PHE A 81 15.69 1.50 12.50
N PRO A 82 14.64 2.27 12.85
CA PRO A 82 13.30 2.12 12.28
C PRO A 82 13.29 2.30 10.76
N ALA A 83 14.20 3.09 10.20
CA ALA A 83 14.36 3.28 8.76
C ALA A 83 14.69 1.97 8.02
N LYS A 84 15.57 1.13 8.58
CA LYS A 84 15.89 -0.18 7.98
C LYS A 84 14.72 -1.15 8.06
N LEU A 85 13.94 -1.07 9.14
CA LEU A 85 12.72 -1.86 9.30
C LEU A 85 11.67 -1.45 8.26
N LEU A 86 11.42 -0.15 8.09
CA LEU A 86 10.48 0.38 7.10
C LEU A 86 10.78 -0.14 5.69
N TYR A 87 12.05 -0.16 5.27
CA TYR A 87 12.42 -0.70 3.97
C TYR A 87 12.10 -2.20 3.81
N LYS A 88 12.34 -3.01 4.85
CA LYS A 88 11.96 -4.43 4.82
C LYS A 88 10.46 -4.64 4.78
N VAL A 89 9.69 -3.75 5.43
CA VAL A 89 8.23 -3.75 5.35
C VAL A 89 7.76 -3.45 3.92
N THR A 90 8.43 -2.56 3.18
CA THR A 90 8.11 -2.30 1.77
C THR A 90 8.17 -3.56 0.91
N PHE A 91 9.14 -4.46 1.13
CA PHE A 91 9.17 -5.73 0.38
C PHE A 91 7.98 -6.63 0.67
N LEU A 92 7.47 -6.62 1.91
CA LEU A 92 6.25 -7.35 2.27
C LEU A 92 5.01 -6.71 1.62
N LEU A 93 4.96 -5.37 1.58
CA LEU A 93 3.87 -4.65 0.89
C LEU A 93 3.83 -4.99 -0.60
N ILE A 94 4.99 -4.94 -1.28
CA ILE A 94 5.10 -5.32 -2.70
C ILE A 94 4.73 -6.79 -2.91
N LEU A 95 5.11 -7.69 -2.00
CA LEU A 95 4.71 -9.10 -2.07
C LEU A 95 3.19 -9.26 -1.90
N CYS A 96 2.55 -8.44 -1.07
CA CYS A 96 1.10 -8.42 -0.86
C CYS A 96 0.31 -7.78 -2.00
N GLU A 97 0.90 -6.88 -2.80
CA GLU A 97 0.24 -6.32 -3.98
C GLU A 97 -0.12 -7.42 -5.00
N VAL A 98 0.78 -8.37 -5.22
CA VAL A 98 0.57 -9.48 -6.17
C VAL A 98 -0.73 -10.27 -5.89
N PRO A 99 -0.97 -10.83 -4.69
CA PRO A 99 -2.21 -11.54 -4.40
C PRO A 99 -3.44 -10.61 -4.38
N ILE A 100 -3.31 -9.35 -3.94
CA ILE A 100 -4.42 -8.37 -3.98
C ILE A 100 -4.87 -8.14 -5.42
N ARG A 101 -3.91 -8.08 -6.36
CA ARG A 101 -4.17 -7.90 -7.78
C ARG A 101 -4.88 -9.10 -8.41
N PHE A 102 -4.55 -10.32 -7.99
CA PHE A 102 -5.28 -11.54 -8.38
C PHE A 102 -6.66 -11.63 -7.73
N ALA A 103 -6.83 -11.09 -6.52
CA ALA A 103 -8.08 -11.05 -5.77
C ALA A 103 -9.11 -10.02 -6.29
N CYS A 104 -8.81 -9.37 -7.41
CA CYS A 104 -9.64 -8.33 -8.01
C CYS A 104 -11.10 -8.73 -8.31
N ARG A 105 -11.39 -10.03 -8.46
CA ARG A 105 -12.75 -10.55 -8.68
C ARG A 105 -13.65 -10.50 -7.43
N LEU A 106 -13.10 -10.22 -6.25
CA LEU A 106 -13.85 -10.30 -4.99
C LEU A 106 -14.60 -9.00 -4.66
N HIS A 107 -14.00 -7.82 -4.86
CA HIS A 107 -14.63 -6.54 -4.51
C HIS A 107 -13.92 -5.33 -5.13
N GLU A 108 -14.67 -4.28 -5.47
CA GLU A 108 -14.16 -2.98 -5.94
C GLU A 108 -13.21 -2.28 -4.93
N ALA A 109 -13.30 -2.59 -3.64
CA ALA A 109 -12.46 -1.99 -2.60
C ALA A 109 -10.99 -2.42 -2.70
N PHE A 110 -10.72 -3.60 -3.25
CA PHE A 110 -9.36 -4.10 -3.43
C PHE A 110 -8.56 -3.27 -4.45
N LEU A 111 -9.23 -2.64 -5.43
CA LEU A 111 -8.58 -1.76 -6.40
C LEU A 111 -8.08 -0.46 -5.75
N VAL A 112 -8.89 0.12 -4.85
CA VAL A 112 -8.48 1.32 -4.10
C VAL A 112 -7.33 0.97 -3.16
N ALA A 113 -7.41 -0.19 -2.50
CA ALA A 113 -6.34 -0.68 -1.63
C ALA A 113 -5.02 -0.88 -2.39
N ASP A 114 -5.04 -1.53 -3.56
CA ASP A 114 -3.86 -1.74 -4.42
C ASP A 114 -3.17 -0.41 -4.77
N ASN A 115 -3.93 0.59 -5.23
CA ASN A 115 -3.38 1.91 -5.56
C ASN A 115 -2.75 2.62 -4.35
N VAL A 116 -3.37 2.51 -3.17
CA VAL A 116 -2.85 3.12 -1.93
C VAL A 116 -1.56 2.40 -1.49
N ILE A 117 -1.53 1.07 -1.52
CA ILE A 117 -0.34 0.28 -1.16
C ILE A 117 0.81 0.61 -2.13
N ALA A 118 0.54 0.66 -3.43
CA ALA A 118 1.52 1.03 -4.45
C ALA A 118 2.07 2.44 -4.24
N ALA A 119 1.20 3.43 -3.95
CA ALA A 119 1.65 4.79 -3.64
C ALA A 119 2.56 4.84 -2.41
N ILE A 120 2.20 4.13 -1.34
CA ILE A 120 3.03 4.04 -0.12
C ILE A 120 4.36 3.35 -0.42
N ALA A 121 4.36 2.27 -1.21
CA ALA A 121 5.57 1.55 -1.59
C ALA A 121 6.55 2.44 -2.37
N VAL A 122 6.05 3.26 -3.31
CA VAL A 122 6.86 4.23 -4.08
C VAL A 122 7.44 5.32 -3.16
N LEU A 123 6.63 5.85 -2.24
CA LEU A 123 7.10 6.86 -1.26
C LEU A 123 8.22 6.29 -0.38
N LEU A 124 8.02 5.09 0.19
CA LEU A 124 9.04 4.43 1.02
C LEU A 124 10.32 4.12 0.24
N THR A 125 10.18 3.68 -1.02
CA THR A 125 11.33 3.39 -1.89
C THR A 125 12.14 4.65 -2.19
N THR A 126 11.47 5.78 -2.41
CA THR A 126 12.11 7.08 -2.65
C THR A 126 12.94 7.52 -1.43
N ILE A 127 12.40 7.35 -0.22
CA ILE A 127 13.11 7.64 1.04
C ILE A 127 14.35 6.75 1.18
N HIS A 128 14.25 5.48 0.80
CA HIS A 128 15.37 4.55 0.84
C HIS A 128 16.50 4.89 -0.15
N TYR A 129 16.16 5.36 -1.35
CA TYR A 129 17.15 5.87 -2.29
C TYR A 129 17.92 7.07 -1.72
N LEU A 130 17.23 8.01 -1.06
CA LEU A 130 17.89 9.13 -0.38
C LEU A 130 18.85 8.66 0.73
N TYR A 131 18.51 7.59 1.46
CA TYR A 131 19.41 7.01 2.45
C TYR A 131 20.72 6.48 1.82
N TYR A 132 20.67 5.90 0.61
CA TYR A 132 21.89 5.47 -0.09
C TYR A 132 22.72 6.63 -0.61
N CYS A 133 22.09 7.72 -1.07
CA CYS A 133 22.79 8.92 -1.52
C CYS A 133 23.68 9.55 -0.43
N ARG A 134 23.41 9.26 0.86
CA ARG A 134 24.30 9.62 1.98
C ARG A 134 25.74 9.14 1.82
N ALA A 135 25.96 8.02 1.13
CA ALA A 135 27.28 7.44 0.96
C ALA A 135 28.20 8.28 0.03
N ILE A 136 27.65 9.27 -0.67
CA ILE A 136 28.40 10.16 -1.55
C ILE A 136 28.98 11.32 -0.70
N PRO A 137 30.31 11.42 -0.55
CA PRO A 137 30.94 12.32 0.43
C PRO A 137 30.65 13.81 0.20
N PHE A 138 30.36 14.20 -1.05
CA PHE A 138 30.05 15.59 -1.40
C PHE A 138 28.59 16.00 -1.11
N ILE A 139 27.65 15.06 -1.26
CA ILE A 139 26.20 15.30 -1.17
C ILE A 139 25.61 14.81 0.16
N GLY A 140 26.35 13.98 0.89
CA GLY A 140 25.92 13.31 2.11
C GLY A 140 25.33 14.24 3.18
N PRO A 141 25.99 15.35 3.57
CA PRO A 141 25.47 16.27 4.59
C PRO A 141 24.14 16.92 4.18
N PHE A 142 24.01 17.31 2.90
CA PHE A 142 22.81 17.94 2.37
C PHE A 142 21.63 16.95 2.31
N VAL A 143 21.87 15.75 1.79
CA VAL A 143 20.85 14.69 1.72
C VAL A 143 20.44 14.22 3.11
N LEU A 144 21.37 14.17 4.07
CA LEU A 144 21.04 13.86 5.46
C LEU A 144 20.10 14.89 6.07
N MET A 145 20.34 16.19 5.88
CA MET A 145 19.42 17.23 6.34
C MET A 145 18.02 17.03 5.75
N ILE A 146 17.91 16.91 4.42
CA ILE A 146 16.63 16.72 3.75
C ILE A 146 15.93 15.43 4.20
N TYR A 147 16.68 14.32 4.27
CA TYR A 147 16.15 13.04 4.73
C TYR A 147 15.56 13.15 6.14
N THR A 148 16.25 13.84 7.06
CA THR A 148 15.73 14.01 8.43
C THR A 148 14.48 14.88 8.47
N ILE A 149 14.38 15.91 7.63
CA ILE A 149 13.17 16.74 7.50
C ILE A 149 12.00 15.87 7.00
N ILE A 150 12.18 15.21 5.85
CA ILE A 150 11.13 14.38 5.22
C ILE A 150 10.69 13.24 6.15
N SER A 151 11.64 12.50 6.72
CA SER A 151 11.32 11.35 7.58
C SER A 151 10.59 11.77 8.85
N THR A 152 10.96 12.90 9.45
CA THR A 152 10.31 13.41 10.67
C THR A 152 8.89 13.89 10.37
N ASP A 153 8.74 14.61 9.26
CA ASP A 153 7.47 15.15 8.79
C ASP A 153 6.47 14.02 8.47
N LEU A 154 6.87 13.03 7.67
CA LEU A 154 6.04 11.86 7.33
C LEU A 154 5.66 11.03 8.56
N THR A 155 6.59 10.80 9.49
CA THR A 155 6.29 10.04 10.72
C THR A 155 5.24 10.75 11.56
N ARG A 156 5.33 12.07 11.68
CA ARG A 156 4.35 12.88 12.41
C ARG A 156 2.99 12.86 11.71
N PHE A 157 2.95 13.03 10.39
CA PHE A 157 1.71 12.96 9.62
C PHE A 157 1.03 11.60 9.75
N PHE A 158 1.79 10.52 9.61
CA PHE A 158 1.27 9.15 9.77
C PHE A 158 0.73 8.92 11.19
N LEU A 159 1.45 9.35 12.22
CA LEU A 159 1.03 9.20 13.61
C LEU A 159 -0.31 9.92 13.86
N ILE A 160 -0.41 11.20 13.50
CA ILE A 160 -1.64 11.98 13.70
C ILE A 160 -2.81 11.38 12.90
N TYR A 161 -2.58 11.00 11.64
CA TYR A 161 -3.61 10.35 10.82
C TYR A 161 -4.08 9.02 11.42
N SER A 162 -3.17 8.22 11.96
CA SER A 162 -3.49 6.94 12.59
C SER A 162 -4.34 7.11 13.85
N ILE A 163 -4.07 8.14 14.67
CA ILE A 163 -4.88 8.47 15.85
C ILE A 163 -6.30 8.84 15.42
N PHE A 164 -6.44 9.70 14.40
CA PHE A 164 -7.76 10.07 13.89
C PHE A 164 -8.52 8.87 13.34
N LEU A 165 -7.86 8.01 12.57
CA LEU A 165 -8.49 6.82 11.99
C LEU A 165 -8.99 5.87 13.08
N VAL A 166 -8.17 5.58 14.10
CA VAL A 166 -8.56 4.74 15.24
C VAL A 166 -9.64 5.42 16.10
N GLY A 167 -9.62 6.74 16.23
CA GLY A 167 -10.68 7.51 16.90
C GLY A 167 -12.03 7.35 16.20
N PHE A 168 -12.06 7.46 14.87
CA PHE A 168 -13.28 7.26 14.08
C PHE A 168 -13.75 5.81 14.09
N SER A 169 -12.85 4.82 13.98
CA SER A 169 -13.25 3.41 14.03
C SER A 169 -13.86 3.03 15.37
N GLN A 170 -13.35 3.58 16.48
CA GLN A 170 -13.91 3.36 17.81
C GLN A 170 -15.30 4.00 17.97
N TYR A 171 -15.51 5.20 17.42
CA TYR A 171 -16.83 5.83 17.40
C TYR A 171 -17.85 5.01 16.58
N SER A 172 -17.45 4.52 15.40
CA SER A 172 -18.28 3.67 14.56
C SER A 172 -18.63 2.34 15.24
N CYS A 173 -17.65 1.60 15.79
CA CYS A 173 -17.92 0.35 16.50
C CYS A 173 -18.79 0.53 17.76
N THR A 174 -18.73 1.69 18.42
CA THR A 174 -19.56 1.98 19.60
C THR A 174 -21.02 2.27 19.23
N SER A 175 -21.30 2.79 18.04
CA SER A 175 -22.69 2.99 17.57
C SER A 175 -23.41 1.66 17.33
N ASP A 176 -22.72 0.67 16.77
CA ASP A 176 -23.27 -0.67 16.53
C ASP A 176 -23.63 -1.40 17.84
N ASN A 177 -22.78 -1.25 18.87
CA ASN A 177 -23.05 -1.78 20.21
C ASN A 177 -24.27 -1.12 20.88
N LYS A 178 -24.55 0.16 20.60
CA LYS A 178 -25.76 0.84 21.09
C LYS A 178 -27.04 0.31 20.44
N GLU A 179 -27.00 -0.08 19.17
CA GLU A 179 -28.14 -0.70 18.48
C GLU A 179 -28.41 -2.12 19.00
N MET A 180 -27.37 -2.93 19.26
CA MET A 180 -27.53 -4.25 19.89
C MET A 180 -28.05 -4.19 21.34
N VAL A 181 -27.65 -3.19 22.13
CA VAL A 181 -28.19 -2.98 23.49
C VAL A 181 -29.64 -2.49 23.46
N ALA A 182 -30.05 -1.77 22.40
CA ALA A 182 -31.44 -1.36 22.21
C ALA A 182 -32.34 -2.54 21.79
N GLU A 183 -31.83 -3.48 20.98
CA GLU A 183 -32.54 -4.71 20.57
C GLU A 183 -32.55 -5.80 21.66
N ALA A 184 -31.59 -5.79 22.60
CA ALA A 184 -31.51 -6.78 23.69
C ALA A 184 -32.48 -6.54 24.87
N GLY A 185 -33.36 -5.54 24.81
CA GLY A 185 -34.52 -5.43 25.69
C GLY A 185 -34.23 -5.60 27.19
N ILE A 186 -33.27 -4.87 27.75
CA ILE A 186 -33.17 -4.75 29.21
C ILE A 186 -34.15 -3.64 29.64
N PRO A 187 -35.24 -3.97 30.36
CA PRO A 187 -36.21 -2.97 30.79
C PRO A 187 -35.52 -1.99 31.74
N ARG A 188 -35.47 -0.71 31.34
CA ARG A 188 -35.13 0.37 32.26
C ARG A 188 -36.26 0.53 33.28
N GLY A 189 -36.11 -0.17 34.39
CA GLY A 189 -36.95 -0.03 35.56
C GLY A 189 -36.24 -0.60 36.80
N LEU A 190 -35.29 0.14 37.35
CA LEU A 190 -35.17 0.42 38.79
C LEU A 190 -33.97 1.33 39.07
N ALA A 191 -34.18 2.23 40.05
CA ALA A 191 -33.32 3.28 40.60
C ALA A 191 -33.38 4.63 39.87
#